data_AF-A0A368ZNE3-F1
#
_entry.id   AF-A0A368ZNE3-F1
#
_cell.length_a   1.000
_cell.length_b   1.000
_cell.length_c   1.000
_cell.angle_alpha   90.00
_cell.angle_beta   90.00
_cell.angle_gamma   90.00
#
_symmetry.space_group_name_H-M   'P 1'
#
loop_
_entity.id
_entity.type
_entity.pdbx_description
1 polymer ?
#
loop_
_entity_poly.entity_id
_entity_poly.type
_entity_poly.pdbx_seq_one_letter_code
_entity_poly.pdbx_strand_id
1 'polypeptide(L)' 'MNTIIQNILVYIAVGAAVLFLVKKYVLPMKKKSTKACGGDDGCGCH' A
#
# COMPACT_ATOMS: atom_id res chain seq x y z
N MET A 1 -27.25 17.17 -14.61
CA MET A 1 -26.76 16.14 -13.66
C MET A 1 -26.01 15.09 -14.46
N ASN A 2 -24.67 15.15 -14.47
CA ASN A 2 -23.85 14.28 -15.29
C ASN A 2 -23.44 13.04 -14.47
N THR A 3 -24.35 12.07 -14.42
CA THR A 3 -24.22 10.79 -13.68
C THR A 3 -22.97 10.01 -14.09
N ILE A 4 -22.47 10.21 -15.31
CA ILE A 4 -21.21 9.63 -15.80
C ILE A 4 -20.04 10.05 -14.90
N ILE A 5 -19.94 11.33 -14.55
CA ILE A 5 -18.82 11.87 -13.77
C ILE A 5 -18.88 11.38 -12.31
N GLN A 6 -20.08 11.32 -11.72
CA GLN A 6 -20.26 10.82 -10.35
C GLN A 6 -19.92 9.32 -10.25
N ASN A 7 -20.31 8.52 -11.24
CA ASN A 7 -19.98 7.10 -11.27
C ASN A 7 -18.47 6.87 -11.35
N ILE A 8 -17.76 7.66 -12.17
CA ILE A 8 -16.30 7.57 -12.30
C ILE A 8 -15.62 7.87 -10.96
N LEU A 9 -16.05 8.92 -10.25
CA LEU A 9 -15.52 9.26 -8.92
C LEU A 9 -15.76 8.14 -7.90
N VAL A 10 -16.96 7.56 -7.90
CA VAL A 10 -17.30 6.44 -7.00
C VAL A 10 -16.45 5.21 -7.32
N TYR A 11 -16.29 4.83 -8.58
CA TYR A 11 -15.46 3.69 -8.96
C TYR A 11 -13.99 3.88 -8.61
N ILE A 12 -13.45 5.09 -8.78
CA ILE A 12 -12.07 5.41 -8.38
C ILE A 12 -11.92 5.34 -6.86
N ALA A 13 -12.86 5.90 -6.10
CA ALA A 13 -12.81 5.89 -4.63
C ALA A 13 -12.89 4.46 -4.07
N VAL A 14 -13.83 3.65 -4.57
CA VAL A 14 -14.00 2.26 -4.17
C VAL A 14 -12.78 1.42 -4.62
N GLY A 15 -12.32 1.61 -5.85
CA GLY A 15 -11.13 0.92 -6.38
C GLY A 15 -9.87 1.22 -5.57
N ALA A 16 -9.64 2.48 -5.20
CA ALA A 16 -8.52 2.90 -4.36
C ALA A 16 -8.62 2.32 -2.94
N ALA A 17 -9.81 2.30 -2.34
CA ALA A 17 -10.03 1.71 -1.02
C ALA A 17 -9.74 0.20 -1.02
N VAL A 18 -10.24 -0.54 -2.01
CA VAL A 18 -9.98 -1.97 -2.16
C VAL A 18 -8.48 -2.22 -2.40
N LEU A 19 -7.83 -1.46 -3.29
CA LEU A 19 -6.39 -1.55 -3.51
C LEU A 19 -5.58 -1.31 -2.23
N PHE A 20 -5.94 -0.29 -1.44
CA PHE A 20 -5.29 0.01 -0.17
C PHE A 20 -5.46 -1.13 0.83
N LEU A 21 -6.66 -1.68 0.96
CA LEU A 21 -6.95 -2.79 1.87
C LEU A 21 -6.21 -4.06 1.45
N VAL A 22 -6.23 -4.42 0.17
CA VAL A 22 -5.48 -5.56 -0.37
C VAL A 22 -3.98 -5.37 -0.14
N LYS A 23 -3.45 -4.16 -0.41
CA LYS A 23 -2.03 -3.86 -0.16
C LYS A 23 -1.63 -3.86 1.31
N LYS A 24 -2.54 -3.50 2.21
CA LYS A 24 -2.27 -3.42 3.64
C LYS A 24 -2.43 -4.76 4.35
N TYR A 25 -3.42 -5.56 3.96
CA TYR A 25 -3.82 -6.77 4.71
C TYR A 25 -3.54 -8.08 3.96
N VAL A 26 -3.61 -8.09 2.63
CA VAL A 26 -3.43 -9.32 1.83
C VAL A 26 -2.01 -9.46 1.32
N LEU A 27 -1.39 -8.35 0.87
CA LEU A 27 0.02 -8.34 0.54
C LEU A 27 0.80 -8.20 1.86
N PRO A 28 1.60 -9.20 2.28
CA PRO A 28 2.65 -8.94 3.25
C PRO A 28 3.57 -7.96 2.55
N MET A 29 3.46 -6.68 2.88
CA MET A 29 4.43 -5.67 2.52
C MET A 29 5.71 -6.07 3.25
N LYS A 30 6.42 -7.08 2.71
CA LYS A 30 7.84 -7.28 2.98
C LYS A 30 8.40 -5.94 2.62
N LYS A 31 8.68 -5.13 3.65
CA LYS A 31 9.46 -3.91 3.51
C LYS A 31 10.62 -4.38 2.67
N LYS A 32 10.71 -3.95 1.41
CA LYS A 32 11.98 -4.08 0.71
C LYS A 32 12.91 -3.37 1.68
N SER A 33 13.79 -4.13 2.29
CA SER A 33 14.90 -3.60 3.05
C SER A 33 15.64 -2.75 2.04
N THR A 34 15.21 -1.50 1.91
CA THR A 34 16.04 -0.43 1.40
C THR A 34 17.13 -0.41 2.44
N LYS A 35 18.25 -0.99 2.05
CA LYS A 35 19.53 -0.86 2.73
C LYS A 35 19.79 0.65 2.83
N ALA A 36 19.29 1.26 3.90
CA ALA A 36 19.52 2.66 4.26
C ALA A 36 19.49 2.87 5.79
N CYS A 37 19.69 1.78 6.55
CA CYS A 37 20.26 1.77 7.90
C CYS A 37 20.81 0.36 8.13
N GLY A 38 22.15 0.23 8.12
CA GLY A 38 22.86 -1.03 8.43
C GLY A 38 22.75 -2.11 7.35
N GLY A 39 23.54 -1.97 6.28
CA GLY A 39 23.99 -3.15 5.53
C GLY A 39 25.12 -3.82 6.30
N ASP A 40 25.16 -5.15 6.25
CA ASP A 40 26.10 -6.04 6.97
C ASP A 40 26.03 -5.96 8.50
N ASP A 41 25.97 -7.14 9.11
CA ASP A 41 26.57 -7.45 10.41
C ASP A 41 26.51 -6.42 11.55
N GLY A 42 25.68 -6.68 12.56
CA GLY A 42 26.04 -6.28 13.93
C GLY A 42 25.12 -5.35 14.73
N CYS A 43 23.80 -5.54 14.71
CA CYS A 43 22.96 -5.00 15.79
C CYS A 43 21.69 -5.87 15.93
N GLY A 44 21.52 -6.77 16.90
CA GLY A 44 22.09 -6.80 18.25
C GLY A 44 21.10 -6.21 19.25
N CYS A 45 19.89 -6.77 19.33
CA CYS A 45 19.06 -6.80 20.55
C CYS A 45 18.12 -8.02 20.44
N HIS A 46 18.22 -8.90 21.44
CA HIS A 46 17.59 -10.21 21.57
C HIS A 46 16.06 -10.12 21.68
#